data_AF-A0A5V7K379-F1
#
_entry.id   AF-A0A5V7K379-F1
#
_cell.length_a   1.000
_cell.length_b   1.000
_cell.length_c   1.000
_cell.angle_alpha   90.00
_cell.angle_beta   90.00
_cell.angle_gamma   90.00
#
_symmetry.space_group_name_H-M   'P 1'
#
loop_
_entity.id
_entity.type
_entity.pdbx_description
1 polymer ?
#
loop_
_entity_poly.entity_id
_entity_poly.type
_entity_poly.pdbx_seq_one_letter_code
_entity_poly.pdbx_strand_id
1 'polypeptide(L)'
;MTVRLYYNAADSRAKASAEWHDNWISKSGLKARYWTDKAISDFLDQPQKAGPIMAWKRKDVLKVESTSEFQQWMAKRRRWLIAHGKLLAEDLPSK
;
A
#
# COMPACT_ATOMS: atom_id res chain seq x y z
N MET A 1 -19.97 -19.02 -30.06
CA MET A 1 -18.55 -18.67 -29.84
C MET A 1 -18.46 -17.37 -29.05
N THR A 2 -18.66 -17.41 -27.73
CA THR A 2 -18.73 -16.23 -26.84
C THR A 2 -17.55 -16.15 -25.86
N VAL A 3 -16.68 -17.16 -25.83
CA VAL A 3 -15.60 -17.31 -24.84
C VAL A 3 -14.46 -16.31 -25.04
N ARG A 4 -14.21 -15.85 -26.28
CA ARG A 4 -13.07 -14.95 -26.60
C ARG A 4 -13.26 -13.50 -26.15
N LEU A 5 -14.50 -13.01 -26.03
CA LEU A 5 -14.75 -11.61 -25.65
C LEU A 5 -14.57 -11.39 -24.14
N TYR A 6 -14.86 -12.40 -23.33
CA TYR A 6 -14.76 -12.32 -21.87
C TYR A 6 -13.31 -12.23 -21.37
N TYR A 7 -12.39 -12.99 -22.00
CA TYR A 7 -10.96 -12.93 -21.68
C TYR A 7 -10.39 -11.53 -21.92
N ASN A 8 -10.64 -10.93 -23.09
CA ASN A 8 -10.13 -9.59 -23.42
C ASN A 8 -10.62 -8.49 -22.46
N ALA A 9 -11.86 -8.58 -21.97
CA ALA A 9 -12.40 -7.60 -21.01
C ALA A 9 -11.82 -7.77 -19.60
N ALA A 10 -11.56 -9.01 -19.17
CA ALA A 10 -10.91 -9.29 -17.90
C ALA A 10 -9.43 -8.84 -17.90
N ASP A 11 -8.70 -9.13 -18.99
CA ASP A 11 -7.30 -8.73 -19.17
C ASP A 11 -7.12 -7.21 -19.22
N SER A 12 -8.01 -6.49 -19.93
CA SER A 12 -7.98 -5.03 -20.00
C SER A 12 -8.27 -4.37 -18.65
N ARG A 13 -9.21 -4.92 -17.85
CA ARG A 13 -9.47 -4.45 -16.49
C ARG A 13 -8.29 -4.70 -15.55
N ALA A 14 -7.66 -5.88 -15.65
CA ALA A 14 -6.47 -6.20 -14.87
C ALA A 14 -5.32 -5.24 -15.19
N LYS A 15 -5.10 -4.93 -16.48
CA LYS A 15 -4.08 -3.97 -16.92
C LYS A 15 -4.35 -2.55 -16.41
N ALA A 16 -5.58 -2.06 -16.53
CA ALA A 16 -5.96 -0.75 -16.01
C ALA A 16 -5.78 -0.68 -14.47
N SER A 17 -6.06 -1.77 -13.75
CA SER A 17 -5.79 -1.85 -12.31
C SER A 17 -4.30 -1.79 -12.01
N ALA A 18 -3.46 -2.49 -12.77
CA ALA A 18 -2.01 -2.45 -12.60
C ALA A 18 -1.43 -1.05 -12.86
N GLU A 19 -1.83 -0.42 -13.98
CA GLU A 19 -1.42 0.95 -14.33
C GLU A 19 -1.86 1.97 -13.27
N TRP A 20 -3.04 1.76 -12.66
CA TRP A 20 -3.49 2.57 -11.54
C TRP A 20 -2.60 2.37 -10.30
N HIS A 21 -2.26 1.12 -9.97
CA HIS A 21 -1.39 0.78 -8.84
C HIS A 21 0.07 1.22 -9.01
N ASP A 22 0.53 1.49 -10.22
CA ASP A 22 1.84 2.09 -10.47
C ASP A 22 1.92 3.55 -9.98
N ASN A 23 0.80 4.26 -10.04
CA ASN A 23 0.73 5.67 -9.67
C ASN A 23 0.12 5.91 -8.30
N TRP A 24 -0.77 5.01 -7.85
CA TRP A 24 -1.63 5.22 -6.69
C TRP A 24 -1.60 4.05 -5.72
N ILE A 25 -1.72 4.39 -4.44
CA ILE A 25 -1.89 3.45 -3.34
C ILE A 25 -3.18 3.81 -2.59
N SER A 26 -4.09 2.84 -2.48
CA SER A 26 -5.31 2.97 -1.69
C SER A 26 -5.03 2.81 -0.19
N LYS A 27 -6.00 3.20 0.64
CA LYS A 27 -5.94 3.02 2.10
C LYS A 27 -5.72 1.57 2.49
N SER A 28 -6.37 0.64 1.80
CA SER A 28 -6.20 -0.80 2.03
C SER A 28 -4.78 -1.26 1.66
N GLY A 29 -4.20 -0.72 0.59
CA GLY A 29 -2.82 -0.97 0.21
C GLY A 29 -1.81 -0.49 1.26
N LEU A 30 -2.04 0.69 1.88
CA LEU A 30 -1.22 1.17 3.00
C LEU A 30 -1.33 0.23 4.21
N LYS A 31 -2.55 -0.20 4.56
CA LYS A 31 -2.76 -1.15 5.68
C LYS A 31 -2.09 -2.50 5.45
N ALA A 32 -2.06 -3.00 4.22
CA ALA A 32 -1.31 -4.20 3.85
C ALA A 32 0.20 -4.04 4.06
N ARG A 33 0.71 -2.81 3.98
CA ARG A 33 2.09 -2.44 4.32
C ARG A 33 2.28 -2.07 5.80
N TYR A 34 1.33 -2.45 6.66
CA TYR A 34 1.32 -2.20 8.12
C TYR A 34 1.15 -0.75 8.57
N TRP A 35 0.73 0.14 7.67
CA TRP A 35 0.35 1.49 8.05
C TRP A 35 -0.89 1.48 8.95
N THR A 36 -0.91 2.37 9.93
CA THR A 36 -2.09 2.61 10.77
C THR A 36 -2.83 3.85 10.29
N ASP A 37 -4.13 3.95 10.58
CA ASP A 37 -4.90 5.16 10.25
C ASP A 37 -4.23 6.44 10.80
N LYS A 38 -3.66 6.36 12.01
CA LYS A 38 -2.90 7.45 12.62
C LYS A 38 -1.63 7.80 11.83
N ALA A 39 -0.83 6.81 11.43
CA ALA A 39 0.38 7.07 10.65
C ALA A 39 0.07 7.62 9.25
N ILE A 40 -1.05 7.22 8.66
CA ILE A 40 -1.53 7.81 7.41
C ILE A 40 -1.81 9.30 7.61
N SER A 41 -2.50 9.68 8.69
CA SER A 41 -2.76 11.10 9.00
C SER A 41 -1.53 11.90 9.41
N ASP A 42 -0.58 11.27 10.12
CA ASP A 42 0.61 11.95 10.64
C ASP A 42 1.69 12.15 9.56
N PHE A 43 1.85 11.19 8.62
CA PHE A 43 2.94 11.20 7.64
C PHE A 43 2.50 11.52 6.20
N LEU A 44 1.24 11.31 5.85
CA LEU A 44 0.74 11.62 4.51
C LEU A 44 -0.24 12.78 4.56
N ASP A 45 -0.21 13.58 3.50
CA ASP A 45 -1.22 14.59 3.26
C ASP A 45 -2.61 13.96 3.00
N GLN A 46 -3.60 14.82 2.79
CA GLN A 46 -4.93 14.40 2.43
C GLN A 46 -4.92 13.52 1.16
N PRO A 47 -5.75 12.46 1.12
CA PRO A 47 -5.84 11.61 -0.05
C PRO A 47 -6.39 12.40 -1.25
N GLN A 48 -5.91 12.06 -2.44
CA GLN A 48 -6.30 12.70 -3.69
C GLN A 48 -7.30 11.83 -4.45
N LYS A 49 -8.11 12.46 -5.31
CA LYS A 49 -9.10 11.77 -6.14
C LYS A 49 -8.40 10.97 -7.24
N ALA A 50 -8.35 9.65 -7.09
CA ALA A 50 -7.69 8.73 -8.01
C ALA A 50 -8.74 7.91 -8.79
N GLY A 51 -9.67 8.62 -9.46
CA GLY A 51 -10.82 8.02 -10.14
C GLY A 51 -12.02 7.86 -9.20
N PRO A 52 -12.54 6.64 -8.99
CA PRO A 52 -13.73 6.41 -8.15
C PRO A 52 -13.41 6.42 -6.65
N ILE A 53 -12.13 6.33 -6.26
CA ILE A 53 -11.69 6.27 -4.86
C ILE A 53 -10.67 7.36 -4.54
N MET A 54 -10.54 7.64 -3.25
CA MET A 54 -9.49 8.50 -2.70
C MET A 54 -8.24 7.66 -2.40
N ALA A 55 -7.08 8.13 -2.86
CA ALA A 55 -5.81 7.41 -2.75
C ALA A 55 -4.61 8.37 -2.63
N TRP A 56 -3.45 7.84 -2.26
CA TRP A 56 -2.21 8.59 -2.18
C TRP A 56 -1.33 8.27 -3.39
N LYS A 57 -0.56 9.25 -3.85
CA LYS A 57 0.43 9.00 -4.91
C LYS A 57 1.49 8.06 -4.36
N ARG A 58 1.80 7.02 -5.12
CA ARG A 58 2.84 6.04 -4.77
C ARG A 58 4.19 6.71 -4.55
N LYS A 59 4.52 7.74 -5.33
CA LYS A 59 5.77 8.52 -5.19
C LYS A 59 5.87 9.20 -3.83
N ASP A 60 4.78 9.78 -3.33
CA ASP A 60 4.76 10.46 -2.03
C ASP A 60 4.88 9.44 -0.89
N VAL A 61 4.19 8.31 -1.00
CA VAL A 61 4.32 7.18 -0.06
C VAL A 61 5.77 6.67 -0.02
N LEU A 62 6.40 6.45 -1.17
CA LEU A 62 7.80 5.99 -1.23
C LEU A 62 8.77 7.03 -0.65
N LYS A 63 8.52 8.32 -0.87
CA LYS A 63 9.32 9.40 -0.27
C LYS A 63 9.24 9.35 1.25
N VAL A 64 8.03 9.19 1.80
CA VAL A 64 7.82 9.02 3.24
C VAL A 64 8.50 7.76 3.75
N GLU A 65 8.32 6.61 3.08
CA GLU A 65 8.95 5.33 3.46
C GLU A 65 10.49 5.41 3.47
N SER A 66 11.07 6.32 2.69
CA SER A 66 12.52 6.56 2.64
C SER A 66 13.03 7.49 3.74
N THR A 67 12.14 8.17 4.49
CA THR A 67 12.57 9.04 5.59
C THR A 67 13.00 8.24 6.82
N SER A 68 14.04 8.72 7.51
CA SER A 68 14.53 8.07 8.74
C SER A 68 13.45 8.03 9.82
N GLU A 69 12.63 9.07 9.93
CA GLU A 69 11.53 9.14 10.90
C GLU A 69 10.51 8.01 10.67
N PHE A 70 10.07 7.83 9.42
CA PHE A 70 9.15 6.75 9.09
C PHE A 70 9.79 5.38 9.30
N GLN A 71 11.05 5.18 8.93
CA GLN A 71 11.74 3.91 9.15
C GLN A 71 11.84 3.54 10.63
N GLN A 72 12.13 4.51 11.49
CA GLN A 72 12.13 4.32 12.94
C GLN A 72 10.73 3.97 13.47
N TRP A 73 9.70 4.68 12.98
CA TRP A 73 8.31 4.36 13.30
C TRP A 73 7.93 2.95 12.86
N MET A 74 8.26 2.56 11.62
CA MET A 74 7.97 1.25 11.05
C MET A 74 8.70 0.13 11.81
N ALA A 75 9.94 0.36 12.23
CA ALA A 75 10.67 -0.58 13.08
C ALA A 75 9.97 -0.81 14.43
N LYS A 76 9.54 0.26 15.11
CA LYS A 76 8.73 0.15 16.35
C LYS A 76 7.42 -0.58 16.09
N ARG A 77 6.74 -0.28 14.98
CA ARG A 77 5.47 -0.90 14.60
C ARG A 77 5.60 -2.39 14.35
N ARG A 78 6.64 -2.83 13.64
CA ARG A 78 6.92 -4.26 13.41
C ARG A 78 7.21 -5.00 14.71
N ARG A 79 8.02 -4.43 15.61
CA ARG A 79 8.27 -5.01 16.95
C ARG A 79 6.98 -5.17 17.74
N TRP A 80 6.11 -4.16 17.73
CA TRP A 80 4.79 -4.24 18.39
C TRP A 80 3.92 -5.35 17.80
N LEU A 81 3.90 -5.50 16.46
CA LEU A 81 3.13 -6.55 15.79
C LEU A 81 3.64 -7.96 16.14
N ILE A 82 4.96 -8.14 16.19
CA ILE A 82 5.57 -9.41 16.61
C ILE A 82 5.22 -9.72 18.07
N ALA A 83 5.36 -8.74 18.97
CA ALA A 83 5.03 -8.92 20.39
C ALA A 83 3.55 -9.29 20.63
N HIS A 84 2.64 -8.88 19.74
CA HIS A 84 1.22 -9.20 19.80
C HIS A 84 0.84 -10.43 18.95
N GLY A 85 1.80 -11.18 18.41
CA GLY A 85 1.57 -12.37 17.59
C GLY A 85 0.86 -12.09 16.26
N LYS A 86 0.90 -10.84 15.77
CA LYS A 86 0.28 -10.42 14.50
C LYS A 86 1.24 -10.49 13.30
N LEU A 87 2.53 -10.72 13.57
CA LEU A 87 3.56 -10.99 12.56
C LEU A 87 4.49 -12.08 13.08
N LEU A 88 4.87 -13.00 12.19
CA LEU A 88 5.94 -13.94 12.48
C LEU A 88 7.28 -13.20 12.39
N ALA A 89 8.20 -13.50 13.31
CA ALA A 89 9.51 -12.86 13.32
C ALA A 89 10.35 -13.18 12.06
N GLU A 90 10.01 -14.27 11.36
CA GLU A 90 10.61 -14.72 10.10
C GLU A 90 10.29 -13.80 8.90
N ASP A 91 9.28 -12.93 9.00
CA ASP A 91 8.91 -11.96 7.95
C ASP A 91 9.75 -10.65 8.00
N LEU A 92 10.72 -10.56 8.92
CA LEU A 92 11.69 -9.46 8.91
C LEU A 92 12.84 -9.82 7.95
N PRO A 93 13.19 -8.96 6.98
CA PRO A 93 14.39 -9.18 6.19
C PRO A 93 15.60 -9.21 7.14
N SER A 94 16.29 -10.36 7.16
CA SER A 94 17.56 -10.52 7.85
C SER A 94 18.53 -9.44 7.37
N LYS A 95 19.15 -8.83 8.36
CA LYS A 95 20.06 -7.67 8.28
C LYS A 95 21.22 -7.90 7.33
#